data_AF-D7UY55-F1
#
_entry.id   AF-D7UY55-F1
#
_cell.length_a   1.000
_cell.length_b   1.000
_cell.length_c   1.000
_cell.angle_alpha   90.00
_cell.angle_beta   90.00
_cell.angle_gamma   90.00
#
_symmetry.space_group_name_H-M   'P 1'
#
loop_
_entity.id
_entity.type
_entity.pdbx_description
1 polymer ?
#
loop_
_entity_poly.entity_id
_entity_poly.type
_entity_poly.pdbx_seq_one_letter_code
_entity_poly.pdbx_strand_id
1 'polypeptide(L)'
;MKEVITVGRSFYHYLMTYRDPELSDEKTEFARHAYRDHGFPKQSTNYHQLCDYLEFNVTYLPSMRIFDELWESYLLDEEKHK
;
A
#
# COMPACT_ATOMS: atom_id res chain seq x y z
N MET A 1 10.64 -17.20 -12.20
CA MET A 1 9.96 -16.14 -11.44
C MET A 1 9.80 -16.65 -10.02
N LYS A 2 10.47 -16.06 -9.03
CA LYS A 2 10.27 -16.46 -7.64
C LYS A 2 9.01 -15.75 -7.15
N GLU A 3 7.96 -16.49 -6.82
CA GLU A 3 6.86 -15.95 -6.02
C GLU A 3 7.46 -15.52 -4.68
N VAL A 4 7.52 -14.21 -4.45
CA VAL A 4 7.84 -13.67 -3.13
C VAL A 4 6.60 -13.86 -2.27
N ILE A 5 6.52 -15.00 -1.59
CA ILE A 5 5.51 -15.23 -0.56
C ILE A 5 5.89 -14.36 0.63
N THR A 6 5.19 -13.25 0.82
CA THR A 6 5.36 -12.34 1.96
C THR A 6 4.61 -12.93 3.16
N VAL A 7 5.30 -13.76 3.95
CA VAL A 7 4.84 -14.11 5.30
C VAL A 7 5.32 -13.00 6.23
N GLY A 8 4.62 -11.87 6.20
CA GLY A 8 5.01 -10.61 6.86
C GLY A 8 3.83 -9.66 7.02
N ARG A 9 4.06 -8.41 7.46
CA ARG A 9 2.98 -7.43 7.69
C ARG A 9 2.25 -7.15 6.37
N SER A 10 0.94 -6.89 6.39
CA SER A 10 0.22 -6.53 5.16
C SER A 10 0.70 -5.19 4.59
N PHE A 11 0.48 -4.98 3.28
CA PHE A 11 0.79 -3.70 2.64
C PHE A 11 0.09 -2.52 3.35
N TYR A 12 -1.13 -2.73 3.85
CA TYR A 12 -1.81 -1.72 4.65
C TYR A 12 -1.04 -1.33 5.91
N HIS A 13 -0.56 -2.32 6.68
CA HIS A 13 0.23 -2.04 7.87
C HIS A 13 1.55 -1.33 7.54
N TYR A 14 2.20 -1.69 6.43
CA TYR A 14 3.34 -0.95 5.88
C TYR A 14 2.95 0.50 5.55
N LEU A 15 1.86 0.70 4.78
CA LEU A 15 1.41 2.02 4.35
C LEU A 15 1.12 2.95 5.52
N MET A 16 0.67 2.43 6.67
CA MET A 16 0.44 3.23 7.87
C MET A 16 1.71 3.87 8.46
N THR A 17 2.92 3.45 8.07
CA THR A 17 4.16 4.16 8.47
C THR A 17 4.30 5.52 7.78
N TYR A 18 3.59 5.74 6.67
CA TYR A 18 3.56 7.02 5.95
C TYR A 18 2.43 7.93 6.43
N ARG A 19 1.61 7.49 7.39
CA ARG A 19 0.46 8.29 7.85
C ARG A 19 0.92 9.33 8.87
N ASP A 20 1.34 10.48 8.36
CA ASP A 20 1.70 11.66 9.15
C ASP A 20 0.58 12.73 9.08
N PRO A 21 0.13 13.30 10.21
CA PRO A 21 -0.88 14.34 10.21
C PRO A 21 -0.38 15.70 9.65
N GLU A 22 0.92 15.96 9.71
CA GLU A 22 1.57 17.24 9.38
C GLU A 22 2.12 17.28 7.94
N LEU A 23 2.40 16.12 7.34
CA LEU A 23 2.86 16.03 5.93
C LEU A 23 1.68 15.93 4.95
N SER A 24 1.92 16.36 3.71
CA SER A 24 0.92 16.36 2.63
C SER A 24 1.50 15.90 1.28
N ASP A 25 2.56 15.10 1.29
CA ASP A 25 3.09 14.49 0.07
C ASP A 25 2.19 13.34 -0.43
N GLU A 26 2.39 12.92 -1.68
CA GLU A 26 1.55 11.92 -2.36
C GLU A 26 1.45 10.60 -1.58
N LYS A 27 2.51 10.17 -0.89
CA LYS A 27 2.51 8.91 -0.11
C LYS A 27 1.72 9.08 1.18
N THR A 28 1.90 10.21 1.86
CA THR A 28 1.16 10.56 3.07
C THR A 28 -0.35 10.68 2.79
N GLU A 29 -0.73 11.33 1.70
CA GLU A 29 -2.14 11.43 1.31
C GLU A 29 -2.74 10.06 0.96
N PHE A 30 -2.01 9.21 0.22
CA PHE A 30 -2.48 7.85 -0.03
C PHE A 30 -2.70 7.07 1.28
N ALA A 31 -1.76 7.14 2.22
CA ALA A 31 -1.92 6.50 3.53
C ALA A 31 -3.13 7.02 4.31
N ARG A 32 -3.37 8.34 4.29
CA ARG A 32 -4.54 8.97 4.94
C ARG A 32 -5.86 8.53 4.29
N HIS A 33 -5.91 8.48 2.96
CA HIS A 33 -7.09 8.02 2.24
C HIS A 33 -7.37 6.54 2.49
N ALA A 34 -6.37 5.67 2.36
CA ALA A 34 -6.50 4.23 2.66
C ALA A 34 -6.89 3.99 4.13
N TYR A 35 -6.44 4.83 5.07
CA TYR A 35 -6.88 4.74 6.46
C TYR A 35 -8.38 5.04 6.64
N ARG A 36 -8.89 6.06 5.93
CA ARG A 36 -10.30 6.47 5.97
C ARG A 36 -11.21 5.56 5.15
N ASP A 37 -10.64 4.82 4.20
CA ASP A 37 -11.34 3.82 3.42
C ASP A 37 -11.59 2.55 4.25
N HIS A 38 -12.86 2.33 4.60
CA HIS A 38 -13.29 1.16 5.36
C HIS A 38 -13.33 -0.11 4.50
N GLY A 39 -13.46 0.04 3.18
CA GLY A 39 -13.45 -1.07 2.21
C GLY A 39 -12.05 -1.54 1.84
N PHE A 40 -11.02 -0.75 2.15
CA PHE A 40 -9.64 -1.10 1.80
C PHE A 40 -9.28 -2.51 2.31
N PRO A 41 -8.67 -3.38 1.48
CA PRO A 41 -8.37 -4.75 1.86
C PRO A 41 -7.15 -4.82 2.81
N LYS A 42 -7.35 -4.47 4.09
CA LYS A 42 -6.30 -4.26 5.10
C LYS A 42 -5.42 -5.48 5.38
N GLN A 43 -5.89 -6.67 5.08
CA GLN A 43 -5.15 -7.92 5.29
C GLN A 43 -4.48 -8.44 4.02
N SER A 44 -4.71 -7.82 2.86
CA SER A 44 -4.13 -8.28 1.61
C SER A 44 -2.61 -8.06 1.59
N THR A 45 -1.90 -9.11 1.21
CA THR A 45 -0.48 -9.11 0.85
C THR A 45 -0.29 -9.42 -0.64
N ASN A 46 -1.38 -9.44 -1.42
CA ASN A 46 -1.36 -9.80 -2.84
C ASN A 46 -1.45 -8.53 -3.70
N TYR A 47 -0.43 -8.32 -4.54
CA TYR A 47 -0.34 -7.16 -5.45
C TYR A 47 -1.58 -7.03 -6.34
N HIS A 48 -2.00 -8.12 -6.99
CA HIS A 48 -3.10 -8.08 -7.96
C HIS A 48 -4.42 -7.72 -7.28
N GLN A 49 -4.71 -8.29 -6.11
CA GLN A 49 -5.93 -7.94 -5.36
C GLN A 49 -5.96 -6.47 -4.94
N LEU A 50 -4.81 -5.91 -4.55
CA LEU A 50 -4.70 -4.50 -4.20
C LEU A 50 -4.82 -3.61 -5.43
N CYS A 51 -4.18 -4.00 -6.53
CA CYS A 51 -4.27 -3.32 -7.82
C CYS A 51 -5.72 -3.25 -8.31
N ASP A 52 -6.42 -4.39 -8.38
CA ASP A 52 -7.82 -4.47 -8.77
C ASP A 52 -8.71 -3.59 -7.87
N TYR A 53 -8.47 -3.63 -6.55
CA TYR A 53 -9.22 -2.80 -5.62
C TYR A 53 -9.01 -1.30 -5.92
N LEU A 54 -7.75 -0.88 -6.07
CA LEU A 54 -7.39 0.52 -6.33
C LEU A 54 -7.91 1.02 -7.68
N GLU A 55 -7.85 0.21 -8.74
CA GLU A 55 -8.33 0.64 -10.06
C GLU A 55 -9.86 0.77 -10.13
N PHE A 56 -10.59 -0.12 -9.46
CA PHE A 56 -12.05 -0.19 -9.62
C PHE A 56 -12.87 0.42 -8.47
N ASN A 57 -12.29 0.63 -7.28
CA ASN A 57 -13.08 1.00 -6.09
C ASN A 57 -12.70 2.34 -5.48
N VAL A 58 -11.63 2.99 -5.95
CA VAL A 58 -11.15 4.24 -5.33
C VAL A 58 -11.08 5.39 -6.32
N THR A 59 -11.25 6.61 -5.80
CA THR A 59 -11.14 7.87 -6.57
C THR A 59 -10.07 8.81 -6.01
N TYR A 60 -9.44 8.43 -4.90
CA TYR A 60 -8.49 9.26 -4.18
C TYR A 60 -7.03 9.05 -4.63
N LEU A 61 -6.76 8.03 -5.43
CA LEU A 61 -5.43 7.74 -5.93
C LEU A 61 -5.30 8.32 -7.35
N PRO A 62 -4.62 9.47 -7.54
CA PRO A 62 -4.57 10.13 -8.84
C PRO A 62 -3.73 9.35 -9.88
N SER A 63 -2.84 8.46 -9.43
CA SER A 63 -1.99 7.65 -10.29
C SER A 63 -1.56 6.36 -9.59
N MET A 64 -1.65 5.24 -10.30
CA MET A 64 -1.14 3.94 -9.83
C MET A 64 0.38 3.93 -9.60
N ARG A 65 1.12 4.89 -10.19
CA ARG A 65 2.56 5.07 -9.95
C ARG A 65 2.89 5.13 -8.45
N ILE A 66 2.07 5.82 -7.65
CA ILE A 66 2.31 5.96 -6.21
C ILE A 66 2.17 4.61 -5.48
N PHE A 67 1.18 3.81 -5.89
CA PHE A 67 1.01 2.47 -5.36
C PHE A 67 2.19 1.59 -5.75
N ASP A 68 2.61 1.59 -7.02
CA ASP A 68 3.73 0.78 -7.50
C ASP A 68 5.04 1.13 -6.77
N GLU A 69 5.35 2.41 -6.60
CA GLU A 69 6.55 2.87 -5.87
C GLU A 69 6.54 2.42 -4.40
N LEU A 70 5.38 2.51 -3.73
CA LEU A 70 5.22 2.06 -2.35
C LEU A 70 5.24 0.54 -2.23
N TRP A 71 4.72 -0.17 -3.23
CA TRP A 71 4.75 -1.62 -3.28
C TRP A 71 6.18 -2.16 -3.36
N GLU A 72 7.00 -1.61 -4.26
CA GLU A 72 8.42 -1.97 -4.34
C GLU A 72 9.16 -1.64 -3.04
N SER A 73 8.87 -0.48 -2.45
CA SER A 73 9.45 -0.08 -1.17
C SER A 73 9.04 -1.02 -0.03
N TYR A 74 7.80 -1.50 -0.03
CA TYR A 74 7.28 -2.51 0.89
C TYR A 74 8.02 -3.84 0.73
N LEU A 75 8.18 -4.35 -0.49
CA LEU A 75 8.90 -5.60 -0.74
C LEU A 75 10.35 -5.54 -0.27
N LEU A 76 11.05 -4.44 -0.54
CA LEU A 76 12.42 -4.21 -0.08
C LEU A 76 12.52 -4.12 1.44
N ASP A 77 11.53 -3.50 2.08
CA ASP A 77 11.50 -3.42 3.54
C ASP A 77 11.25 -4.80 4.17
N GLU A 78 10.28 -5.57 3.66
CA GLU A 78 10.03 -6.93 4.14
C GLU A 78 11.25 -7.84 3.94
N GLU A 79 12.01 -7.67 2.85
CA GLU A 79 13.25 -8.44 2.65
C GLU A 79 14.34 -8.09 3.68
N LYS A 80 14.47 -6.81 4.06
CA LYS A 80 15.45 -6.38 5.09
C LYS A 80 15.12 -6.87 6.49
N HIS A 81 13.84 -7.13 6.78
CA HIS A 81 13.36 -7.54 8.10
C HIS A 81 13.04 -9.05 8.21
N LYS A 82 13.37 -9.84 7.18
CA LYS A 82 13.42 -11.30 7.25
C LYS A 82 14.65 -11.78 8.02
#